data_AF-A0A0S4MPV5-F1
#
_entry.id   AF-A0A0S4MPV5-F1
#
_cell.length_a   1.000
_cell.length_b   1.000
_cell.length_c   1.000
_cell.angle_alpha   90.00
_cell.angle_beta   90.00
_cell.angle_gamma   90.00
#
_symmetry.space_group_name_H-M   'P 1'
#
loop_
_entity.id
_entity.type
_entity.pdbx_description
1 polymer ?
#
loop_
_entity_poly.entity_id
_entity_poly.type
_entity_poly.pdbx_seq_one_letter_code
_entity_poly.pdbx_strand_id
1 'polypeptide(L)'
;MLGADFRRYTNAVLNFAEGTFSTQEAIGVKTDTSPPKDDADDIRNALFKAATISMSNLDDFCAQLTHISNYERKELRQLLLKYANIFSRQGARPGRTNIVKHKIDTGEARPIWQPPRRIPPPLLEEVNHLFKELLRDELIKPSKSPWASPIALVKKNDGSLRLCIDCRKLSAVCKRNAFPLPYINDSLDSLHGSQWFSTLDL
;
A
#
# COMPACT_ATOMS: atom_id res chain seq x y z
N MET A 1 5.06 7.94 -29.00
CA MET A 1 4.77 8.82 -27.84
C MET A 1 3.84 8.04 -26.92
N LEU A 2 4.40 7.15 -26.10
CA LEU A 2 3.63 6.37 -25.10
C LEU A 2 4.04 6.90 -23.73
N GLY A 3 3.51 8.09 -23.41
CA GLY A 3 3.58 8.72 -22.10
C GLY A 3 2.18 9.23 -21.77
N ALA A 4 1.76 9.04 -20.51
CA ALA A 4 0.46 9.46 -19.92
C ALA A 4 -0.84 8.99 -20.61
N ASP A 5 -0.83 8.63 -21.89
CA ASP A 5 -2.00 8.27 -22.71
C ASP A 5 -2.40 6.79 -22.56
N PHE A 6 -1.63 5.96 -21.85
CA PHE A 6 -1.93 4.54 -21.62
C PHE A 6 -3.29 4.35 -20.89
N ARG A 7 -3.65 5.26 -19.97
CA ARG A 7 -4.97 5.27 -19.31
C ARG A 7 -6.12 5.75 -20.20
N ARG A 8 -5.86 6.20 -21.44
CA ARG A 8 -6.91 6.76 -22.33
C ARG A 8 -7.47 5.74 -23.31
N TYR A 9 -6.80 4.62 -23.58
CA TYR A 9 -7.14 3.78 -24.74
C TYR A 9 -7.67 2.38 -24.44
N THR A 10 -7.43 1.82 -23.25
CA THR A 10 -8.08 0.56 -22.83
C THR A 10 -8.21 0.54 -21.31
N ASN A 11 -9.36 0.95 -20.78
CA ASN A 11 -9.64 0.83 -19.35
C ASN A 11 -10.56 -0.36 -19.13
N ALA A 12 -9.99 -1.49 -18.71
CA ALA A 12 -10.68 -2.48 -17.91
C ALA A 12 -9.99 -2.45 -16.55
N VAL A 13 -10.48 -1.61 -15.64
CA VAL A 13 -9.90 -1.47 -14.30
C VAL A 13 -10.66 -2.42 -13.38
N LEU A 14 -9.98 -3.48 -12.95
CA LEU A 14 -10.44 -4.33 -11.85
C LEU A 14 -10.05 -3.66 -10.53
N ASN A 15 -11.02 -2.96 -9.93
CA ASN A 15 -10.83 -2.35 -8.64
C ASN A 15 -11.34 -3.29 -7.54
N PHE A 16 -10.43 -4.05 -6.94
CA PHE A 16 -10.75 -4.93 -5.81
C PHE A 16 -11.22 -4.14 -4.56
N ALA A 17 -11.07 -2.80 -4.53
CA ALA A 17 -11.58 -1.89 -3.49
C ALA A 17 -13.09 -1.85 -3.37
N GLU A 18 -13.68 -1.76 -4.54
CA GLU A 18 -15.01 -1.22 -4.75
C GLU A 18 -15.91 -2.33 -5.30
N GLY A 19 -15.31 -3.48 -5.66
CA GLY A 19 -16.01 -4.52 -6.41
C GLY A 19 -16.53 -3.96 -7.73
N THR A 20 -15.79 -3.02 -8.33
CA THR A 20 -16.19 -2.33 -9.55
C THR A 20 -15.27 -2.75 -10.69
N PHE A 21 -15.91 -3.18 -11.76
CA PHE A 21 -15.31 -3.31 -13.07
C PHE A 21 -15.76 -2.11 -13.90
N SER A 22 -14.84 -1.20 -14.22
CA SER A 22 -15.14 -0.06 -15.09
C SER A 22 -14.52 -0.27 -16.47
N THR A 23 -15.36 -0.12 -17.49
CA THR A 23 -14.93 0.09 -18.87
C THR A 23 -15.37 1.48 -19.30
N GLN A 24 -14.41 2.33 -19.68
CA GLN A 24 -14.73 3.61 -20.31
C GLN A 24 -14.62 3.41 -21.82
N GLU A 25 -15.75 3.43 -22.51
CA GLU A 25 -15.76 3.72 -23.94
C GLU A 25 -15.43 5.20 -24.15
N ALA A 26 -14.51 5.46 -25.07
CA ALA A 26 -14.06 6.81 -25.38
C ALA A 26 -15.20 7.63 -26.01
N ILE A 27 -15.68 8.65 -25.31
CA ILE A 27 -16.43 9.75 -25.94
C ILE A 27 -15.92 11.08 -25.41
N GLY A 28 -15.26 11.84 -26.30
CA GLY A 28 -15.42 13.28 -26.44
C GLY A 28 -14.81 14.20 -25.38
N VAL A 29 -13.71 14.86 -25.77
CA VAL A 29 -13.16 16.12 -25.26
C VAL A 29 -14.19 17.03 -24.55
N LYS A 30 -13.89 17.45 -23.31
CA LYS A 30 -14.06 18.85 -22.88
C LYS A 30 -12.93 19.25 -21.92
N THR A 31 -12.28 20.34 -22.31
CA THR A 31 -11.35 21.17 -21.57
C THR A 31 -12.04 21.83 -20.38
N ASP A 32 -11.49 21.71 -19.17
CA ASP A 32 -11.47 22.86 -18.27
C ASP A 32 -10.35 22.78 -17.23
N THR A 33 -9.68 23.91 -17.11
CA THR A 33 -8.47 24.20 -16.34
C THR A 33 -8.77 24.49 -14.87
N SER A 34 -8.29 23.64 -13.96
CA SER A 34 -7.87 24.03 -12.60
C SER A 34 -6.94 22.96 -12.01
N PRO A 35 -5.92 23.31 -11.20
CA PRO A 35 -4.95 22.35 -10.70
C PRO A 35 -5.57 21.45 -9.62
N PRO A 36 -5.37 20.12 -9.65
CA PRO A 36 -5.90 19.22 -8.64
C PRO A 36 -5.20 19.47 -7.29
N LYS A 37 -5.99 19.60 -6.23
CA LYS A 37 -5.50 19.66 -4.85
C LYS A 37 -5.23 18.24 -4.37
N ASP A 38 -3.98 17.94 -4.06
CA ASP A 38 -3.51 16.83 -3.20
C ASP A 38 -4.26 15.48 -3.36
N ASP A 39 -4.30 14.95 -4.58
CA ASP A 39 -4.92 13.66 -4.93
C ASP A 39 -4.22 12.42 -4.33
N ALA A 40 -3.02 12.58 -3.76
CA ALA A 40 -2.20 11.45 -3.30
C ALA A 40 -2.80 10.73 -2.09
N ASP A 41 -3.41 11.48 -1.16
CA ASP A 41 -4.05 10.90 0.02
C ASP A 41 -5.41 10.27 -0.31
N ASP A 42 -6.13 10.81 -1.30
CA ASP A 42 -7.41 10.25 -1.74
C ASP A 42 -7.23 8.97 -2.57
N ILE A 43 -6.23 8.92 -3.45
CA ILE A 43 -5.85 7.71 -4.19
C ILE A 43 -5.38 6.62 -3.21
N ARG A 44 -4.57 7.00 -2.21
CA ARG A 44 -4.09 6.06 -1.19
C ARG A 44 -5.23 5.53 -0.31
N ASN A 45 -6.19 6.37 0.08
CA ASN A 45 -7.33 5.93 0.89
C ASN A 45 -8.33 5.09 0.07
N ALA A 46 -8.51 5.39 -1.22
CA ALA A 46 -9.24 4.54 -2.15
C ALA A 46 -8.55 3.17 -2.30
N LEU A 47 -7.21 3.15 -2.42
CA LEU A 47 -6.36 1.94 -2.43
C LEU A 47 -6.35 1.16 -1.12
N PHE A 48 -6.64 1.80 0.03
CA PHE A 48 -6.77 1.11 1.32
C PHE A 48 -8.19 0.57 1.56
N LYS A 49 -9.24 1.25 1.06
CA LYS A 49 -10.60 0.67 0.98
C LYS A 49 -10.61 -0.54 0.02
N ALA A 50 -9.98 -0.39 -1.15
CA ALA A 50 -8.88 -1.26 -1.61
C ALA A 50 -8.93 -2.77 -1.41
N ALA A 51 -8.22 -3.16 -0.36
CA ALA A 51 -7.78 -4.52 -0.18
C ALA A 51 -8.85 -5.39 0.49
N THR A 52 -10.13 -5.01 0.39
CA THR A 52 -11.19 -5.55 1.26
C THR A 52 -12.25 -6.29 0.47
N ILE A 53 -11.83 -7.34 -0.24
CA ILE A 53 -12.77 -8.39 -0.62
C ILE A 53 -12.77 -9.42 0.50
N SER A 54 -13.89 -9.50 1.22
CA SER A 54 -14.26 -10.73 1.91
C SER A 54 -14.45 -11.80 0.83
N MET A 55 -13.74 -12.92 0.92
CA MET A 55 -13.88 -14.05 -0.01
C MET A 55 -15.31 -14.62 -0.15
N SER A 56 -16.26 -14.12 0.65
CA SER A 56 -17.70 -14.38 0.50
C SER A 56 -18.28 -13.89 -0.82
N ASN A 57 -17.68 -12.90 -1.49
CA ASN A 57 -18.24 -12.25 -2.69
C ASN A 57 -17.50 -12.61 -3.98
N LEU A 58 -16.70 -13.68 -3.96
CA LEU A 58 -15.90 -14.10 -5.12
C LEU A 58 -16.77 -14.49 -6.32
N ASP A 59 -17.96 -15.04 -6.05
CA ASP A 59 -18.93 -15.42 -7.07
C ASP A 59 -19.59 -14.19 -7.72
N ASP A 60 -19.93 -13.16 -6.92
CA ASP A 60 -20.41 -11.87 -7.43
C ASP A 60 -19.35 -11.16 -8.28
N PHE A 61 -18.10 -11.19 -7.81
CA PHE A 61 -16.95 -10.65 -8.55
C PHE A 61 -16.74 -11.36 -9.90
N CYS A 62 -16.75 -12.69 -9.91
CA CYS A 62 -16.62 -13.45 -11.17
C CYS A 62 -17.83 -13.21 -12.09
N ALA A 63 -19.03 -12.97 -11.54
CA ALA A 63 -20.23 -12.67 -12.30
C ALA A 63 -20.19 -11.30 -13.01
N GLN A 64 -19.48 -10.32 -12.46
CA GLN A 64 -19.30 -8.98 -13.05
C GLN A 64 -18.36 -8.96 -14.26
N LEU A 65 -17.53 -9.99 -14.46
CA LEU A 65 -16.56 -10.05 -15.56
C LEU A 65 -17.21 -10.49 -16.89
N THR A 66 -18.16 -9.69 -17.39
CA THR A 66 -18.99 -9.97 -18.58
C THR A 66 -18.22 -10.21 -19.88
N HIS A 67 -16.98 -9.72 -19.94
CA HIS A 67 -16.09 -9.74 -21.11
C HIS A 67 -15.25 -11.03 -21.22
N ILE A 68 -15.27 -11.91 -20.22
CA ILE A 68 -14.59 -13.21 -20.26
C ILE A 68 -15.60 -14.36 -20.27
N SER A 69 -15.21 -15.46 -20.91
CA SER A 69 -16.04 -16.64 -21.04
C SER A 69 -16.34 -17.28 -19.67
N ASN A 70 -17.42 -18.05 -19.61
CA ASN A 70 -17.80 -18.78 -18.40
C ASN A 70 -16.71 -19.79 -17.97
N TYR A 71 -15.92 -20.29 -18.91
CA TYR A 71 -14.80 -21.17 -18.63
C TYR A 71 -13.65 -20.43 -17.93
N GLU A 72 -13.23 -19.29 -18.47
CA GLU A 72 -12.16 -18.45 -17.90
C GLU A 72 -12.52 -17.92 -16.51
N ARG A 73 -13.79 -17.56 -16.27
CA ARG A 73 -14.27 -17.18 -14.92
C ARG A 73 -14.08 -18.31 -13.91
N LYS A 74 -14.38 -19.54 -14.33
CA LYS A 74 -14.25 -20.71 -13.46
C LYS A 74 -12.79 -20.99 -13.13
N GLU A 75 -11.88 -20.85 -14.09
CA GLU A 75 -10.45 -20.98 -13.87
C GLU A 75 -9.90 -19.88 -12.96
N LEU A 76 -10.26 -18.61 -13.21
CA LEU A 76 -9.87 -17.48 -12.37
C LEU A 76 -10.32 -17.67 -10.92
N ARG A 77 -11.56 -18.12 -10.73
CA ARG A 77 -12.11 -18.44 -9.41
C ARG A 77 -11.28 -19.53 -8.70
N GLN A 78 -10.96 -20.61 -9.41
CA GLN A 78 -10.13 -21.68 -8.83
C GLN A 78 -8.75 -21.18 -8.45
N LEU A 79 -8.14 -20.30 -9.25
CA LEU A 79 -6.85 -19.70 -8.97
C LEU A 79 -6.90 -18.82 -7.71
N LEU A 80 -7.89 -17.94 -7.61
CA LEU A 80 -8.07 -17.06 -6.45
C LEU A 80 -8.32 -17.86 -5.16
N LEU A 81 -9.11 -18.94 -5.23
CA LEU A 81 -9.32 -19.83 -4.08
C LEU A 81 -8.06 -20.61 -3.71
N LYS A 82 -7.30 -21.08 -4.70
CA LYS A 82 -6.03 -21.80 -4.50
C LYS A 82 -5.02 -20.92 -3.75
N TYR A 83 -5.00 -19.62 -4.06
CA TYR A 83 -4.10 -18.64 -3.47
C TYR A 83 -4.81 -17.73 -2.45
N ALA A 84 -5.92 -18.17 -1.86
CA ALA A 84 -6.69 -17.37 -0.91
C ALA A 84 -5.90 -16.91 0.33
N ASN A 85 -4.81 -17.62 0.64
CA ASN A 85 -3.95 -17.38 1.81
C ASN A 85 -2.86 -16.33 1.58
N ILE A 86 -2.57 -15.92 0.35
CA ILE A 86 -1.57 -14.87 0.08
C ILE A 86 -2.16 -13.45 0.18
N PHE A 87 -3.49 -13.31 0.11
CA PHE A 87 -4.16 -12.02 0.18
C PHE A 87 -4.24 -11.53 1.63
N SER A 88 -3.77 -10.30 1.86
CA SER A 88 -3.98 -9.59 3.12
C SER A 88 -5.46 -9.25 3.26
N ARG A 89 -6.08 -9.65 4.38
CA ARG A 89 -7.45 -9.26 4.71
C ARG A 89 -7.44 -8.06 5.65
N GLN A 90 -8.50 -7.26 5.68
CA GLN A 90 -8.62 -6.23 6.71
C GLN A 90 -8.50 -6.85 8.11
N GLY A 91 -7.64 -6.27 8.94
CA GLY A 91 -7.33 -6.78 10.28
C GLY A 91 -6.44 -8.04 10.30
N ALA A 92 -6.01 -8.55 9.13
CA ALA A 92 -5.02 -9.61 9.10
C ALA A 92 -3.65 -9.07 9.51
N ARG A 93 -2.91 -9.90 10.24
CA ARG A 93 -1.53 -9.59 10.62
C ARG A 93 -0.69 -9.39 9.37
N PRO A 94 0.20 -8.38 9.35
CA PRO A 94 1.18 -8.25 8.29
C PRO A 94 1.97 -9.55 8.12
N GLY A 95 2.24 -9.93 6.88
CA GLY A 95 3.13 -11.06 6.58
C GLY A 95 4.54 -10.81 7.12
N ARG A 96 5.24 -11.88 7.52
CA ARG A 96 6.62 -11.82 8.00
C ARG A 96 7.50 -12.75 7.19
N THR A 97 8.60 -12.22 6.66
CA THR A 97 9.67 -13.03 6.06
C THR A 97 10.81 -13.25 7.05
N ASN A 98 11.34 -14.46 7.09
CA ASN A 98 12.56 -14.82 7.82
C ASN A 98 13.77 -14.97 6.89
N ILE A 99 13.61 -14.75 5.58
CA ILE A 99 14.64 -14.97 4.55
C ILE A 99 15.80 -14.00 4.74
N VAL A 100 15.50 -12.71 5.00
CA VAL A 100 16.51 -11.66 5.15
C VAL A 100 16.25 -10.84 6.41
N LYS A 101 17.30 -10.57 7.17
CA LYS A 101 17.30 -9.56 8.24
C LYS A 101 18.01 -8.32 7.72
N HIS A 102 17.28 -7.21 7.61
CA HIS A 102 17.88 -5.95 7.20
C HIS A 102 18.77 -5.38 8.31
N LYS A 103 20.01 -5.04 7.96
CA LYS A 103 20.94 -4.32 8.84
C LYS A 103 21.03 -2.87 8.36
N ILE A 104 20.77 -1.94 9.28
CA ILE A 104 20.97 -0.51 9.03
C ILE A 104 22.44 -0.19 9.30
N ASP A 105 23.18 0.25 8.27
CA ASP A 105 24.58 0.66 8.40
C ASP A 105 24.67 2.15 8.76
N THR A 106 25.09 2.44 9.99
CA THR A 106 25.32 3.81 10.48
C THR A 106 26.79 4.22 10.45
N GLY A 107 27.67 3.42 9.84
CA GLY A 107 29.12 3.64 9.83
C GLY A 107 29.68 3.76 11.25
N GLU A 108 30.46 4.81 11.49
CA GLU A 108 31.06 5.11 12.80
C GLU A 108 30.21 6.06 13.67
N ALA A 109 28.96 6.33 13.27
CA ALA A 109 28.10 7.24 14.01
C ALA A 109 27.78 6.69 15.41
N ARG A 110 27.90 7.57 16.42
CA ARG A 110 27.49 7.27 17.79
C ARG A 110 25.96 7.22 17.91
N PRO A 111 25.41 6.45 18.88
CA PRO A 111 23.98 6.41 19.12
C PRO A 111 23.36 7.79 19.35
N ILE A 112 22.26 8.05 18.64
CA ILE A 112 21.47 9.26 18.79
C ILE A 112 20.25 8.91 19.64
N TRP A 113 20.17 9.54 20.82
CA TRP A 113 18.99 9.50 21.66
C TRP A 113 18.20 10.81 21.53
N GLN A 114 16.88 10.68 21.44
CA GLN A 114 15.96 11.81 21.41
C GLN A 114 14.85 11.59 22.44
N PRO A 115 14.47 12.63 23.20
CA PRO A 115 13.39 12.51 24.16
C PRO A 115 12.05 12.26 23.46
N PRO A 116 11.12 11.51 24.09
CA PRO A 116 9.78 11.32 23.55
C PRO A 116 9.04 12.66 23.47
N ARG A 117 8.20 12.82 22.44
CA ARG A 117 7.33 14.00 22.32
C ARG A 117 6.19 13.92 23.33
N ARG A 118 5.74 15.07 23.81
CA ARG A 118 4.56 15.16 24.68
C ARG A 118 3.33 14.70 23.91
N ILE A 119 2.64 13.71 24.47
CA ILE A 119 1.35 13.22 23.96
C ILE A 119 0.24 13.97 24.72
N PRO A 120 -0.73 14.60 24.03
CA PRO A 120 -1.89 15.18 24.67
C PRO A 120 -2.67 14.12 25.47
N PRO A 121 -3.12 14.42 26.71
CA PRO A 121 -3.84 13.44 27.54
C PRO A 121 -5.00 12.72 26.84
N PRO A 122 -5.85 13.38 26.01
CA PRO A 122 -6.95 12.72 25.32
C PRO A 122 -6.51 11.62 24.33
N LEU A 123 -5.28 11.69 23.82
CA LEU A 123 -4.77 10.73 22.85
C LEU A 123 -3.98 9.60 23.52
N LEU A 124 -3.70 9.70 24.82
CA LEU A 124 -2.82 8.74 25.50
C LEU A 124 -3.44 7.34 25.55
N GLU A 125 -4.75 7.25 25.77
CA GLU A 125 -5.47 5.98 25.79
C GLU A 125 -5.43 5.29 24.42
N GLU A 126 -5.70 6.03 23.35
CA GLU A 126 -5.66 5.52 21.98
C GLU A 126 -4.24 5.07 21.59
N VAL A 127 -3.22 5.87 21.93
CA VAL A 127 -1.82 5.51 21.68
C VAL A 127 -1.43 4.24 22.43
N ASN A 128 -1.85 4.09 23.69
CA ASN A 128 -1.60 2.88 24.47
C ASN A 128 -2.31 1.65 23.89
N HIS A 129 -3.51 1.82 23.33
CA HIS A 129 -4.22 0.76 22.62
C HIS A 129 -3.42 0.29 21.40
N LEU A 130 -2.97 1.23 20.56
CA LEU A 130 -2.15 0.94 19.38
C LEU A 130 -0.84 0.22 19.75
N PHE A 131 -0.15 0.63 20.83
CA PHE A 131 1.04 -0.08 21.29
C PHE A 131 0.75 -1.53 21.70
N LYS A 132 -0.39 -1.79 22.35
CA LYS A 132 -0.78 -3.16 22.72
C LYS A 132 -1.04 -4.03 21.49
N GLU A 133 -1.67 -3.48 20.45
CA GLU A 133 -1.88 -4.18 19.19
C GLU A 133 -0.55 -4.49 18.49
N LEU A 134 0.33 -3.50 18.34
CA LEU A 134 1.65 -3.68 17.74
C LEU A 134 2.52 -4.71 18.49
N LEU A 135 2.43 -4.76 19.82
CA LEU A 135 3.10 -5.78 20.64
C LEU A 135 2.47 -7.16 20.45
N ARG A 136 1.13 -7.24 20.43
CA ARG A 136 0.39 -8.49 20.20
C ARG A 136 0.72 -9.10 18.85
N ASP A 137 0.89 -8.26 17.83
CA ASP A 137 1.22 -8.67 16.46
C ASP A 137 2.73 -8.82 16.21
N GLU A 138 3.54 -8.72 17.27
CA GLU A 138 5.00 -8.89 17.23
C GLU A 138 5.73 -7.94 16.27
N LEU A 139 5.11 -6.81 15.90
CA LEU A 139 5.70 -5.78 15.06
C LEU A 139 6.74 -4.95 15.82
N ILE A 140 6.55 -4.82 17.14
CA ILE A 140 7.48 -4.14 18.04
C ILE A 140 7.80 -5.02 19.25
N LYS A 141 8.90 -4.69 19.95
CA LYS A 141 9.29 -5.34 21.20
C LYS A 141 9.99 -4.36 22.14
N PRO A 142 9.96 -4.58 23.46
CA PRO A 142 10.77 -3.83 24.40
C PRO A 142 12.26 -3.93 24.05
N SER A 143 12.99 -2.83 24.21
CA SER A 143 14.41 -2.72 23.89
C SER A 143 15.12 -1.81 24.89
N LYS A 144 16.41 -2.08 25.13
CA LYS A 144 17.32 -1.24 25.94
C LYS A 144 18.37 -0.56 25.04
N SER A 145 17.97 -0.20 23.82
CA SER A 145 18.86 0.40 22.83
C SER A 145 19.33 1.79 23.27
N PRO A 146 20.61 2.14 23.01
CA PRO A 146 21.09 3.51 23.19
C PRO A 146 20.55 4.46 22.09
N TRP A 147 19.98 3.92 21.01
CA TRP A 147 19.29 4.68 19.97
C TRP A 147 17.81 4.86 20.34
N ALA A 148 17.32 6.10 20.25
CA ALA A 148 15.92 6.41 20.43
C ALA A 148 15.47 7.54 19.50
N SER A 149 14.37 7.32 18.78
CA SER A 149 13.71 8.33 17.96
C SER A 149 12.29 8.55 18.50
N PRO A 150 11.79 9.79 18.54
CA PRO A 150 10.48 10.06 19.10
C PRO A 150 9.38 9.62 18.14
N ILE A 151 8.20 9.32 18.71
CA ILE A 151 7.00 9.10 17.92
C ILE A 151 6.37 10.44 17.51
N ALA A 152 5.76 10.46 16.32
CA ALA A 152 4.91 11.52 15.81
C ALA A 152 3.51 10.94 15.57
N LEU A 153 2.49 11.62 16.10
CA LEU A 153 1.10 11.25 15.90
C LEU A 153 0.57 11.99 14.68
N VAL A 154 0.03 11.25 13.72
CA VAL A 154 -0.58 11.80 12.51
C VAL A 154 -2.03 11.33 12.46
N LYS A 155 -2.97 12.24 12.24
CA LYS A 155 -4.36 11.86 11.97
C LYS A 155 -4.49 11.45 10.52
N LYS A 156 -5.10 10.31 10.27
CA LYS A 156 -5.51 9.89 8.93
C LYS A 156 -6.81 10.62 8.55
N ASN A 157 -7.16 10.56 7.26
CA ASN A 157 -8.39 11.17 6.73
C ASN A 157 -9.65 10.51 7.30
N ASP A 158 -9.56 9.23 7.70
CA ASP A 158 -10.64 8.50 8.40
C ASP A 158 -10.79 8.89 9.89
N GLY A 159 -9.99 9.83 10.39
CA GLY A 159 -9.98 10.28 11.77
C GLY A 159 -9.13 9.44 12.73
N SER A 160 -8.67 8.26 12.31
CA SER A 160 -7.83 7.38 13.14
C SER A 160 -6.41 7.91 13.30
N LEU A 161 -5.75 7.56 14.40
CA LEU A 161 -4.34 7.88 14.60
C LEU A 161 -3.39 6.91 13.88
N ARG A 162 -2.31 7.47 13.34
CA ARG A 162 -1.14 6.75 12.83
C ARG A 162 0.08 7.09 13.69
N LEU A 163 0.71 6.06 14.24
CA LEU A 163 2.01 6.16 14.90
C LEU A 163 3.12 6.18 13.86
N CYS A 164 3.85 7.30 13.77
CA CYS A 164 5.03 7.44 12.93
C CYS A 164 6.27 7.57 13.81
N ILE A 165 7.42 7.07 13.37
CA ILE A 165 8.70 7.28 14.06
C ILE A 165 9.47 8.38 13.31
N ASP A 166 9.93 9.40 14.03
CA ASP A 166 10.75 10.47 13.45
C ASP A 166 12.20 10.01 13.29
N CYS A 167 12.47 9.22 12.26
CA CYS A 167 13.78 8.66 11.96
C CYS A 167 14.73 9.65 11.26
N ARG A 168 14.40 10.94 11.11
CA ARG A 168 15.20 11.88 10.29
C ARG A 168 16.67 11.97 10.72
N LYS A 169 16.94 11.99 12.04
CA LYS A 169 18.32 12.01 12.56
C LYS A 169 19.06 10.69 12.31
N LEU A 170 18.36 9.56 12.41
CA LEU A 170 18.91 8.25 12.07
C LEU A 170 19.23 8.18 10.58
N SER A 171 18.28 8.54 9.71
CA SER A 171 18.46 8.54 8.25
C SER A 171 19.59 9.45 7.77
N ALA A 172 19.92 10.52 8.51
CA ALA A 172 21.04 11.40 8.20
C ALA A 172 22.42 10.76 8.40
N VAL A 173 22.53 9.79 9.33
CA VAL A 173 23.78 9.07 9.61
C VAL A 173 23.84 7.69 8.97
N CYS A 174 22.72 7.18 8.46
CA CYS A 174 22.67 5.93 7.71
C CYS A 174 23.37 6.07 6.35
N LYS A 175 24.23 5.11 6.02
CA LYS A 175 24.77 5.00 4.66
C LYS A 175 23.63 4.67 3.69
N ARG A 176 23.52 5.47 2.63
CA ARG A 176 22.49 5.28 1.61
C ARG A 176 22.92 4.16 0.68
N ASN A 177 22.05 3.18 0.51
CA ASN A 177 22.19 2.20 -0.55
C ASN A 177 21.63 2.83 -1.83
N ALA A 178 22.51 3.10 -2.79
CA ALA A 178 22.11 3.54 -4.13
C ALA A 178 21.78 2.31 -4.98
N PHE A 179 20.67 1.64 -4.67
CA PHE A 179 20.11 0.67 -5.60
C PHE A 179 19.21 1.43 -6.58
N PRO A 180 19.51 1.41 -7.89
CA PRO A 180 18.72 2.15 -8.86
C PRO A 180 17.34 1.50 -8.94
N LEU A 181 16.30 2.30 -8.68
CA LEU A 181 14.95 1.91 -9.09
C LEU A 181 14.88 2.01 -10.63
N PRO A 182 14.30 1.02 -11.31
CA PRO A 182 14.16 1.08 -12.76
C PRO A 182 13.35 2.31 -13.16
N TYR A 183 13.66 2.88 -14.31
CA TYR A 183 12.87 3.98 -14.83
C TYR A 183 11.48 3.48 -15.19
N ILE A 184 10.46 4.32 -14.93
CA ILE A 184 9.07 3.90 -15.08
C ILE A 184 8.74 3.57 -16.55
N ASN A 185 9.29 4.32 -17.50
CA ASN A 185 9.04 4.05 -18.92
C ASN A 185 9.69 2.74 -19.35
N ASP A 186 10.89 2.41 -18.87
CA ASP A 186 11.53 1.12 -19.18
C ASP A 186 10.69 -0.05 -18.66
N SER A 187 10.11 0.12 -17.47
CA SER A 187 9.16 -0.85 -16.90
C SER A 187 7.90 -0.97 -17.77
N LEU A 188 7.36 0.13 -18.30
CA LEU A 188 6.19 0.13 -19.17
C LEU A 188 6.48 -0.42 -20.57
N ASP A 189 7.64 -0.12 -21.14
CA ASP A 189 8.07 -0.63 -22.45
C ASP A 189 8.25 -2.15 -22.40
N SER A 190 8.69 -2.70 -21.26
CA SER A 190 8.78 -4.15 -21.05
C SER A 190 7.42 -4.87 -21.14
N LEU A 191 6.32 -4.14 -20.99
CA LEU A 191 4.96 -4.64 -21.06
C LEU A 191 4.38 -4.62 -22.49
N HIS A 192 5.14 -4.10 -23.46
CA HIS A 192 4.70 -4.00 -24.86
C HIS A 192 4.30 -5.37 -25.44
N GLY A 193 3.17 -5.41 -26.15
CA GLY A 193 2.63 -6.63 -26.78
C GLY A 193 1.82 -7.53 -25.84
N SER A 194 1.74 -7.22 -24.54
CA SER A 194 0.88 -7.94 -23.61
C SER A 194 -0.59 -7.55 -23.78
N GLN A 195 -1.49 -8.53 -23.73
CA GLN A 195 -2.94 -8.33 -23.88
C GLN A 195 -3.67 -8.24 -22.54
N TRP A 196 -3.06 -8.75 -21.47
CA TRP A 196 -3.65 -8.85 -20.13
C TRP A 196 -2.67 -8.34 -19.09
N PHE A 197 -3.16 -7.52 -18.16
CA PHE A 197 -2.37 -6.96 -17.07
C PHE A 197 -3.03 -7.26 -15.73
N SER A 198 -2.20 -7.54 -14.72
CA SER A 198 -2.62 -7.62 -13.33
C SER A 198 -1.67 -6.81 -12.46
N THR A 199 -2.22 -6.16 -11.45
CA THR A 199 -1.46 -5.36 -10.49
C THR A 199 -1.61 -5.98 -9.11
N LEU A 200 -0.49 -6.22 -8.44
CA LEU A 200 -0.43 -6.72 -7.07
C LEU A 200 0.34 -5.71 -6.23
N ASP A 201 -0.23 -5.34 -5.09
CA ASP A 201 0.43 -4.51 -4.08
C ASP A 201 0.68 -5.35 -2.82
N LEU A 202 1.80 -5.11 -2.14
CA LEU A 202 2.29 -5.90 -0.99
C LEU A 202 2.29 -5.08 0.30
#